data_AF-A0A7W3TCK8-F1
#
_entry.id   AF-A0A7W3TCK8-F1
#
_cell.length_a   1.000
_cell.length_b   1.000
_cell.length_c   1.000
_cell.angle_alpha   90.00
_cell.angle_beta   90.00
_cell.angle_gamma   90.00
#
_symmetry.space_group_name_H-M   'P 1'
#
loop_
_entity.id
_entity.type
_entity.pdbx_description
1 polymer ?
#
loop_
_entity_poly.entity_id
_entity_poly.type
_entity_poly.pdbx_seq_one_letter_code
_entity_poly.pdbx_strand_id
1 'polypeptide(L)'
;MKERLTDAGYALAWAAVRRMPERAADALGRRVADTTWRRRGPAVLQLEANLARVVPDAGPERLRELSRQGMRSYLRYWTESFRLPVWSPERIERGVGVEGIE
;
A
#
# COMPACT_ATOMS: atom_id res chain seq x y z
N MET A 1 -18.00 -9.26 16.44
CA MET A 1 -17.98 -10.18 15.27
C MET A 1 -17.16 -9.60 14.11
N LYS A 2 -17.45 -8.36 13.65
CA LYS A 2 -16.68 -7.69 12.59
C LYS A 2 -15.19 -7.55 12.92
N GLU A 3 -14.84 -7.17 14.15
CA GLU A 3 -13.44 -7.06 14.60
C GLU A 3 -12.69 -8.37 14.47
N ARG A 4 -13.20 -9.48 15.01
CA ARG A 4 -12.57 -10.80 14.89
C ARG A 4 -12.38 -11.25 13.43
N LEU A 5 -13.30 -10.89 12.53
CA LEU A 5 -13.18 -11.18 11.10
C LEU A 5 -12.09 -10.33 10.44
N THR A 6 -12.01 -9.05 10.81
CA THR A 6 -10.94 -8.14 10.38
C THR A 6 -9.59 -8.65 10.87
N ASP A 7 -9.47 -9.00 12.15
CA ASP A 7 -8.25 -9.51 12.77
C ASP A 7 -7.80 -10.82 12.11
N ALA A 8 -8.73 -11.75 11.87
CA ALA A 8 -8.45 -12.99 11.15
C ALA A 8 -8.00 -12.71 9.70
N GLY A 9 -8.61 -11.72 9.03
CA GLY A 9 -8.21 -11.28 7.70
C GLY A 9 -6.78 -10.72 7.69
N TYR A 10 -6.44 -9.88 8.66
CA TYR A 10 -5.08 -9.36 8.83
C TYR A 10 -4.08 -10.47 9.14
N ALA A 11 -4.40 -11.39 10.05
CA ALA A 11 -3.54 -12.52 10.39
C ALA A 11 -3.29 -13.43 9.16
N LEU A 12 -4.32 -13.68 8.37
CA LEU A 12 -4.21 -14.46 7.14
C LEU A 12 -3.35 -13.74 6.09
N ALA A 13 -3.59 -12.45 5.86
CA ALA A 13 -2.82 -11.65 4.91
C ALA A 13 -1.35 -11.61 5.31
N TRP A 14 -1.07 -11.37 6.59
CA TRP A 14 0.29 -11.40 7.15
C TRP A 14 0.95 -12.76 6.92
N ALA A 15 0.30 -13.84 7.34
CA ALA A 15 0.86 -15.19 7.24
C ALA A 15 1.11 -15.62 5.79
N ALA A 16 0.27 -15.18 4.84
CA ALA A 16 0.43 -15.46 3.42
C ALA A 16 1.57 -14.64 2.82
N VAL A 17 1.53 -13.31 2.95
CA VAL A 17 2.51 -12.38 2.36
C VAL A 17 3.93 -12.62 2.90
N ARG A 18 4.05 -12.95 4.19
CA ARG A 18 5.33 -13.25 4.84
C ARG A 18 6.04 -14.48 4.25
N ARG A 19 5.28 -15.48 3.79
CA ARG A 19 5.83 -16.74 3.23
C ARG A 19 6.09 -16.69 1.73
N MET A 20 5.61 -15.66 1.04
CA MET A 20 5.79 -15.52 -0.40
C MET A 20 7.22 -15.10 -0.77
N PRO A 21 7.72 -15.46 -1.97
CA PRO A 21 8.84 -14.76 -2.58
C PRO A 21 8.52 -13.27 -2.77
N GLU A 22 9.51 -12.41 -2.62
CA GLU A 22 9.33 -10.95 -2.61
C GLU A 22 8.62 -10.43 -3.86
N ARG A 23 9.12 -10.83 -5.05
CA ARG A 23 8.52 -10.45 -6.33
C ARG A 23 7.04 -10.86 -6.45
N ALA A 24 6.66 -11.98 -5.85
CA ALA A 24 5.27 -12.45 -5.86
C ALA A 24 4.39 -11.63 -4.93
N ALA A 25 4.89 -11.26 -3.74
CA ALA A 25 4.21 -10.37 -2.81
C ALA A 25 3.98 -8.98 -3.43
N ASP A 26 4.99 -8.42 -4.10
CA ASP A 26 4.88 -7.12 -4.78
C ASP A 26 3.86 -7.14 -5.91
N ALA A 27 3.89 -8.20 -6.72
CA ALA A 27 2.93 -8.39 -7.80
C ALA A 27 1.49 -8.52 -7.26
N LEU A 28 1.30 -9.25 -6.16
CA LEU A 28 0.00 -9.38 -5.48
C LEU A 28 -0.47 -8.02 -4.96
N GLY A 29 0.36 -7.30 -4.21
CA GLY A 29 0.03 -5.98 -3.68
C GLY A 29 -0.37 -4.99 -4.77
N ARG A 30 0.40 -4.95 -5.87
CA ARG A 30 0.08 -4.11 -7.05
C ARG A 30 -1.23 -4.50 -7.71
N ARG A 31 -1.52 -5.80 -7.85
CA ARG A 31 -2.78 -6.30 -8.44
C ARG A 31 -3.98 -5.94 -7.57
N VAL A 32 -3.85 -6.11 -6.24
CA VAL A 32 -4.90 -5.72 -5.29
C VAL A 32 -5.13 -4.22 -5.32
N ALA A 33 -4.07 -3.41 -5.34
CA ALA A 33 -4.15 -1.96 -5.45
C ALA A 33 -4.91 -1.52 -6.71
N ASP A 34 -4.50 -2.02 -7.89
CA ASP A 34 -5.12 -1.68 -9.16
C ASP A 34 -6.58 -2.14 -9.23
N THR A 35 -6.88 -3.33 -8.68
CA THR A 35 -8.27 -3.85 -8.65
C THR A 35 -9.16 -3.01 -7.75
N THR A 36 -8.70 -2.67 -6.54
CA THR A 36 -9.43 -1.81 -5.60
C THR A 36 -9.64 -0.42 -6.17
N TRP A 37 -8.60 0.18 -6.76
CA TRP A 37 -8.69 1.47 -7.43
C TRP A 37 -9.68 1.47 -8.60
N ARG A 38 -9.68 0.42 -9.44
CA ARG A 38 -10.64 0.26 -10.56
C ARG A 38 -12.08 0.18 -10.08
N ARG A 39 -12.35 -0.51 -8.96
CA ARG A 39 -13.70 -0.59 -8.36
C ARG A 39 -14.22 0.76 -7.87
N ARG A 40 -13.34 1.72 -7.62
CA ARG A 40 -13.66 3.11 -7.27
C ARG A 40 -14.73 3.25 -6.17
N GLY A 41 -14.61 2.41 -5.14
CA GLY A 41 -15.50 2.46 -3.97
C GLY A 41 -15.26 3.69 -3.08
N PRO A 42 -16.02 3.82 -1.98
CA PRO A 42 -15.98 4.99 -1.10
C PRO A 42 -14.57 5.38 -0.61
N ALA A 43 -13.71 4.41 -0.28
CA ALA A 43 -12.34 4.68 0.15
C ALA A 43 -11.47 5.32 -0.95
N VAL A 44 -11.65 4.93 -2.21
CA VAL A 44 -10.92 5.50 -3.35
C VAL A 44 -11.43 6.90 -3.66
N LEU A 45 -12.74 7.12 -3.57
CA LEU A 45 -13.33 8.46 -3.71
C LEU A 45 -12.86 9.39 -2.61
N GLN A 46 -12.73 8.89 -1.38
CA GLN A 46 -12.18 9.66 -0.26
C GLN A 46 -10.71 10.01 -0.49
N LEU A 47 -9.91 9.08 -1.02
CA LEU A 47 -8.53 9.36 -1.43
C LEU A 47 -8.48 10.45 -2.50
N GLU A 48 -9.33 10.37 -3.55
CA GLU A 48 -9.42 11.40 -4.59
C GLU A 48 -9.82 12.76 -4.02
N ALA A 49 -10.79 12.81 -3.10
CA ALA A 49 -11.20 14.04 -2.42
C ALA A 49 -10.09 14.64 -1.54
N ASN A 50 -9.29 13.80 -0.88
CA ASN A 50 -8.13 14.26 -0.12
C ASN A 50 -7.04 14.82 -1.04
N LEU A 51 -6.74 14.12 -2.15
CA LEU A 51 -5.77 14.57 -3.14
C LEU A 51 -6.18 15.90 -3.79
N ALA A 52 -7.47 16.13 -4.01
CA ALA A 52 -7.98 17.40 -4.52
C ALA A 52 -7.69 18.58 -3.57
N ARG A 53 -7.58 18.33 -2.26
CA ARG A 53 -7.18 19.36 -1.29
C ARG A 53 -5.67 19.59 -1.27
N VAL A 54 -4.88 18.52 -1.46
CA VAL A 54 -3.41 18.58 -1.44
C VAL A 54 -2.85 19.15 -2.74
N VAL A 55 -3.50 18.89 -3.87
CA VAL A 55 -3.08 19.32 -5.21
C VAL A 55 -4.27 20.02 -5.88
N PRO A 56 -4.62 21.25 -5.46
CA PRO A 56 -5.85 21.93 -5.90
C PRO A 56 -5.90 22.22 -7.41
N ASP A 57 -4.74 22.36 -8.05
CA ASP A 57 -4.65 22.61 -9.50
C ASP A 57 -4.78 21.34 -10.36
N ALA A 58 -4.87 20.16 -9.74
CA ALA A 58 -5.02 18.91 -10.46
C ALA A 58 -6.44 18.73 -11.00
N GLY A 59 -6.56 18.65 -12.32
CA GLY A 59 -7.81 18.24 -12.97
C GLY A 59 -8.20 16.78 -12.68
N PRO A 60 -9.43 16.35 -13.05
CA PRO A 60 -9.96 15.03 -12.72
C PRO A 60 -9.08 13.85 -13.16
N GLU A 61 -8.50 13.92 -14.35
CA GLU A 61 -7.60 12.87 -14.87
C GLU A 61 -6.32 12.76 -14.05
N ARG A 62 -5.74 13.90 -13.66
CA ARG A 62 -4.54 13.94 -12.83
C ARG A 62 -4.82 13.41 -11.44
N LEU A 63 -5.95 13.77 -10.83
CA LEU A 63 -6.39 13.20 -9.54
C LEU A 63 -6.60 11.69 -9.63
N ARG A 64 -7.14 11.21 -10.75
CA ARG A 64 -7.37 9.78 -10.98
C ARG A 64 -6.07 8.99 -11.11
N GLU A 65 -5.05 9.55 -11.75
CA GLU A 65 -3.72 8.94 -11.83
C GLU A 65 -2.98 9.01 -10.48
N LEU A 66 -3.05 10.15 -9.79
CA LEU A 66 -2.48 10.29 -8.44
C LEU A 66 -3.13 9.31 -7.45
N SER A 67 -4.44 9.11 -7.51
CA SER A 67 -5.13 8.14 -6.65
C SER A 67 -4.72 6.70 -6.97
N ARG A 68 -4.42 6.39 -8.23
CA ARG A 68 -3.86 5.08 -8.63
C ARG A 68 -2.49 4.85 -8.03
N GLN A 69 -1.61 5.84 -8.14
CA GLN A 69 -0.27 5.79 -7.57
C GLN A 69 -0.32 5.73 -6.04
N GLY A 70 -1.20 6.51 -5.42
CA GLY A 70 -1.47 6.49 -3.99
C GLY A 70 -1.94 5.12 -3.50
N MET A 71 -2.88 4.49 -4.20
CA MET A 71 -3.33 3.12 -3.86
C MET A 71 -2.21 2.08 -3.97
N ARG A 72 -1.34 2.19 -4.99
CA ARG A 72 -0.17 1.32 -5.11
C ARG A 72 0.83 1.54 -3.99
N SER A 73 1.09 2.79 -3.62
CA SER A 73 1.97 3.15 -2.51
C SER A 73 1.43 2.61 -1.17
N TYR A 74 0.13 2.78 -0.92
CA TYR A 74 -0.55 2.30 0.27
C TYR A 74 -0.50 0.76 0.41
N LEU A 75 -0.76 0.03 -0.68
CA LEU A 75 -0.67 -1.44 -0.66
C LEU A 75 0.77 -1.94 -0.61
N ARG A 76 1.74 -1.20 -1.18
CA ARG A 76 3.16 -1.48 -0.99
C ARG A 76 3.54 -1.37 0.48
N TYR A 77 3.17 -0.27 1.14
CA TYR A 77 3.40 -0.08 2.57
C TYR A 77 2.92 -1.30 3.38
N TRP A 78 1.66 -1.72 3.20
CA TRP A 78 1.13 -2.89 3.92
C TRP A 78 1.86 -4.20 3.59
N THR A 79 2.19 -4.41 2.30
CA THR A 79 2.94 -5.60 1.87
C THR A 79 4.31 -5.64 2.54
N GLU A 80 5.01 -4.52 2.55
CA GLU A 80 6.32 -4.37 3.19
C GLU A 80 6.22 -4.51 4.71
N SER A 81 5.24 -3.89 5.38
CA SER A 81 5.01 -4.05 6.81
C SER A 81 4.77 -5.51 7.20
N PHE A 82 4.03 -6.28 6.40
CA PHE A 82 3.83 -7.70 6.67
C PHE A 82 5.10 -8.55 6.49
N ARG A 83 6.00 -8.12 5.59
CA ARG A 83 7.29 -8.80 5.32
C ARG A 83 8.42 -8.33 6.22
N LEU A 84 8.29 -7.16 6.82
CA LEU A 84 9.32 -6.55 7.67
C LEU A 84 9.89 -7.54 8.71
N PRO A 85 9.09 -8.40 9.39
CA PRO A 85 9.63 -9.35 10.37
C PRO A 85 10.56 -10.44 9.80
N VAL A 86 10.62 -10.61 8.48
CA VAL A 86 11.48 -11.61 7.81
C VAL A 86 12.59 -10.99 6.96
N TRP A 87 12.73 -9.67 6.99
CA TRP A 87 13.84 -8.98 6.34
C TRP A 87 15.08 -9.01 7.25
N SER A 88 16.25 -9.25 6.65
CA SER A 88 17.50 -9.16 7.40
C SER A 88 17.85 -7.68 7.68
N PRO A 89 18.59 -7.38 8.76
CA PRO A 89 19.07 -6.03 9.03
C PRO A 89 19.81 -5.43 7.84
N GLU A 90 20.68 -6.19 7.17
CA GLU A 90 21.47 -5.72 6.03
C GLU A 90 20.59 -5.37 4.82
N ARG A 91 19.44 -6.07 4.65
CA ARG A 91 18.46 -5.71 3.62
C ARG A 91 17.84 -4.35 3.92
N ILE A 92 17.51 -4.08 5.19
CA ILE A 92 16.91 -2.81 5.63
C ILE A 92 17.93 -1.68 5.48
N GLU A 93 19.15 -1.87 5.97
CA GLU A 93 20.23 -0.88 5.89
C GLU A 93 20.54 -0.46 4.45
N ARG A 94 20.60 -1.42 3.51
CA ARG A 94 20.82 -1.09 2.08
C ARG A 94 19.63 -0.40 1.42
N GLY A 95 18.44 -0.51 2.01
CA GLY A 95 17.19 0.01 1.43
C GLY A 95 16.78 1.39 1.93
N VAL A 96 17.48 1.95 2.92
CA VAL A 96 17.10 3.20 3.58
C VAL A 96 18.27 4.19 3.55
N GLY A 97 18.03 5.36 2.97
CA GLY A 97 18.86 6.55 3.16
C GLY A 97 18.13 7.52 4.08
N VAL A 98 18.84 8.09 5.05
CA VAL A 98 18.27 9.08 5.97
C VAL A 98 18.93 10.42 5.72
N GLU A 99 18.11 11.45 5.53
CA GLU A 99 18.54 12.84 5.31
C GLU A 99 18.27 13.67 6.56
N GLY A 100 19.07 14.72 6.79
CA GLY A 100 18.87 15.64 7.91
C GLY A 100 19.28 15.10 9.29
N ILE A 101 20.19 14.13 9.32
CA ILE A 101 20.88 13.70 10.54
C ILE A 101 22.30 14.28 10.48
N GLU A 102 22.54 15.33 11.28
CA GLU A 102 23.86 15.87 11.62
C GLU A 102 24.28 15.41 13.03
#